data_AF-A0A2N4Y084-F1
#
_entry.id   AF-A0A2N4Y084-F1
#
_cell.length_a   1.000
_cell.length_b   1.000
_cell.length_c   1.000
_cell.angle_alpha   90.00
_cell.angle_beta   90.00
_cell.angle_gamma   90.00
#
_symmetry.space_group_name_H-M   'P 1'
#
loop_
_entity.id
_entity.type
_entity.pdbx_description
1 polymer ?
#
loop_
_entity_poly.entity_id
_entity_poly.type
_entity_poly.pdbx_seq_one_letter_code
_entity_poly.pdbx_strand_id
1 'polypeptide(L)'
;MQRISLTWIIESIGPIERLGELRAESSVGSARYLLFSAKTALSNLVQNSVYSPFVKISRHSAAALEIAIDELFDKTVKEESYQFQDFEIWSVTEAANRFKMILLSELATFPTFLVSAKDTYDVDKLIENGGSLFPLDTWTKVPEAFEDAQEAGRCLAFERFTACGFHTFRVVEAVVRRYWDSVAGEQVRPFPETIGNIAAKMAASQVGDEKVWETLKQIAKLHRNPIAHPEVLLDANEAISMLGISRSAVTAMLASIPVQALTTTNSVSLAEIGK
;
A
#
# COMPACT_ATOMS: atom_id res chain seq x y z
N MET A 1 2.32 2.96 -1.82
CA MET A 1 3.36 2.76 -0.78
C MET A 1 3.44 1.27 -0.51
N GLN A 2 4.63 0.65 -0.50
CA GLN A 2 4.74 -0.78 -0.19
C GLN A 2 4.91 -0.96 1.32
N ARG A 3 4.09 -1.83 1.93
CA ARG A 3 4.20 -2.19 3.34
C ARG A 3 5.46 -3.01 3.58
N ILE A 4 6.29 -2.57 4.53
CA ILE A 4 7.42 -3.36 5.03
C ILE A 4 6.88 -4.37 6.05
N SER A 5 7.09 -5.66 5.77
CA SER A 5 6.80 -6.76 6.69
C SER A 5 8.08 -7.13 7.46
N LEU A 6 8.13 -6.75 8.73
CA LEU A 6 9.21 -7.16 9.65
C LEU A 6 9.24 -8.68 9.82
N THR A 7 8.07 -9.32 9.86
CA THR A 7 7.95 -10.78 9.94
C THR A 7 8.67 -11.46 8.78
N TRP A 8 8.48 -10.96 7.55
CA TRP A 8 9.14 -11.52 6.38
C TRP A 8 10.67 -11.39 6.46
N ILE A 9 11.19 -10.27 6.99
CA ILE A 9 12.63 -10.09 7.19
C ILE A 9 13.17 -11.12 8.18
N ILE A 10 12.48 -11.33 9.30
CA ILE A 10 12.86 -12.30 10.33
C ILE A 10 12.86 -13.72 9.74
N GLU A 11 11.81 -14.09 9.01
CA GLU A 11 11.71 -15.39 8.33
C GLU A 11 12.83 -15.59 7.29
N SER A 12 13.21 -14.53 6.59
CA SER A 12 14.30 -14.57 5.60
C SER A 12 15.68 -14.70 6.24
N ILE A 13 15.86 -14.26 7.48
CA ILE A 13 17.12 -14.38 8.22
C ILE A 13 17.23 -15.75 8.90
N GLY A 14 16.11 -16.38 9.26
CA GLY A 14 16.09 -17.67 9.96
C GLY A 14 17.02 -18.74 9.36
N PRO A 15 16.93 -19.08 8.05
CA PRO A 15 17.83 -20.04 7.43
C PRO A 15 19.32 -19.69 7.53
N ILE A 16 19.66 -18.39 7.55
CA ILE A 16 21.04 -17.91 7.70
C ILE A 16 21.53 -18.11 9.14
N GLU A 17 20.67 -17.86 10.14
CA GLU A 17 21.01 -18.09 11.55
C GLU A 17 21.30 -19.55 11.86
N ARG A 18 20.59 -20.46 11.18
CA ARG A 18 20.77 -21.91 11.31
C ARG A 18 22.12 -22.40 10.80
N LEU A 19 22.90 -21.59 10.07
CA LEU A 19 24.31 -21.92 9.79
C LEU A 19 25.12 -22.07 11.08
N GLY A 20 24.70 -21.42 12.18
CA GLY A 20 25.27 -21.62 13.52
C GLY A 20 25.01 -23.01 14.12
N GLU A 21 24.20 -23.86 13.48
CA GLU A 21 23.99 -25.28 13.85
C GLU A 21 25.07 -26.20 13.27
N LEU A 22 25.85 -25.74 12.28
CA LEU A 22 26.90 -26.56 11.65
C LEU A 22 27.99 -26.93 12.67
N ARG A 23 28.37 -28.20 12.67
CA ARG A 23 29.43 -28.77 13.53
C ARG A 23 30.30 -29.72 12.70
N ALA A 24 31.51 -30.03 13.18
CA ALA A 24 32.42 -30.91 12.47
C ALA A 24 31.80 -32.30 12.27
N GLU A 25 30.95 -32.71 13.22
CA GLU A 25 30.23 -33.98 13.23
C GLU A 25 28.89 -33.95 12.47
N SER A 26 28.52 -32.81 11.86
CA SER A 26 27.29 -32.70 11.07
C SER A 26 27.32 -33.69 9.90
N SER A 27 26.20 -34.36 9.64
CA SER A 27 26.08 -35.20 8.44
C SER A 27 26.09 -34.33 7.18
N VAL A 28 26.70 -34.85 6.10
CA VAL A 28 26.78 -34.15 4.80
C VAL A 28 25.39 -33.74 4.32
N GLY A 29 24.37 -34.60 4.47
CA GLY A 29 22.99 -34.29 4.09
C GLY A 29 22.38 -33.13 4.89
N SER A 30 22.59 -33.10 6.21
CA SER A 30 22.10 -32.02 7.07
C SER A 30 22.79 -30.70 6.76
N ALA A 31 24.12 -30.72 6.62
CA ALA A 31 24.90 -29.54 6.27
C ALA A 31 24.52 -29.00 4.89
N ARG A 32 24.38 -29.87 3.88
CA ARG A 32 23.95 -29.49 2.53
C ARG A 32 22.59 -28.79 2.55
N TYR A 33 21.64 -29.29 3.32
CA TYR A 33 20.31 -28.66 3.46
C TYR A 33 20.39 -27.27 4.09
N LEU A 34 21.19 -27.11 5.16
CA LEU A 34 21.41 -25.82 5.83
C LEU A 34 22.05 -24.79 4.88
N LEU A 35 23.13 -25.19 4.20
CA LEU A 35 23.85 -24.34 3.24
C LEU A 35 22.96 -23.91 2.08
N PHE A 36 22.20 -24.86 1.49
CA PHE A 36 21.27 -24.56 0.40
C PHE A 36 20.18 -23.58 0.85
N SER A 37 19.55 -23.85 2.00
CA SER A 37 18.47 -23.00 2.53
C SER A 37 18.96 -21.58 2.84
N ALA A 38 20.15 -21.45 3.43
CA ALA A 38 20.77 -20.17 3.70
C ALA A 38 21.10 -19.40 2.40
N LYS A 39 21.64 -20.09 1.38
CA LYS A 39 21.92 -19.47 0.07
C LYS A 39 20.64 -18.93 -0.58
N THR A 40 19.58 -19.73 -0.63
CA THR A 40 18.30 -19.31 -1.18
C THR A 40 17.73 -18.12 -0.42
N ALA A 41 17.77 -18.15 0.91
CA ALA A 41 17.28 -17.05 1.75
C ALA A 41 18.08 -15.76 1.54
N LEU A 42 19.41 -15.88 1.46
CA LEU A 42 20.32 -14.75 1.21
C LEU A 42 20.05 -14.10 -0.14
N SER A 43 19.95 -14.90 -1.22
CA SER A 43 19.63 -14.40 -2.57
C SER A 43 18.25 -13.75 -2.59
N ASN A 44 17.24 -14.37 -1.97
CA ASN A 44 15.90 -13.78 -1.89
C ASN A 44 15.92 -12.42 -1.20
N LEU A 45 16.63 -12.30 -0.08
CA LEU A 45 16.74 -11.05 0.67
C LEU A 45 17.46 -9.96 -0.13
N VAL A 46 18.62 -10.24 -0.70
CA VAL A 46 19.50 -9.20 -1.28
C VAL A 46 19.32 -8.97 -2.77
N GLN A 47 18.68 -9.89 -3.49
CA GLN A 47 18.48 -9.81 -4.94
C GLN A 47 16.99 -9.77 -5.30
N ASN A 48 16.18 -10.68 -4.74
CA ASN A 48 14.80 -10.92 -5.21
C ASN A 48 13.69 -10.33 -4.32
N SER A 49 14.00 -9.36 -3.46
CA SER A 49 13.02 -8.74 -2.57
C SER A 49 12.82 -7.25 -2.83
N VAL A 50 11.71 -6.71 -2.33
CA VAL A 50 11.46 -5.26 -2.26
C VAL A 50 12.50 -4.52 -1.42
N TYR A 51 13.24 -5.23 -0.55
CA TYR A 51 14.30 -4.67 0.28
C TYR A 51 15.64 -4.56 -0.44
N SER A 52 15.82 -5.31 -1.54
CA SER A 52 17.05 -5.35 -2.35
C SER A 52 17.62 -3.94 -2.61
N PRO A 53 16.85 -2.93 -3.06
CA PRO A 53 17.38 -1.58 -3.30
C PRO A 53 17.84 -0.85 -2.03
N PHE A 54 17.38 -1.27 -0.85
CA PHE A 54 17.57 -0.61 0.44
C PHE A 54 18.64 -1.27 1.32
N VAL A 55 19.05 -2.51 1.04
CA VAL A 55 20.10 -3.24 1.78
C VAL A 55 21.48 -3.17 1.11
N LYS A 56 21.88 -1.98 0.64
CA LYS A 56 23.07 -1.78 -0.21
C LYS A 56 24.38 -2.13 0.50
N ILE A 57 24.51 -1.77 1.78
CA ILE A 57 25.71 -2.01 2.58
C ILE A 57 25.86 -3.51 2.83
N SER A 58 24.74 -4.18 3.14
CA SER A 58 24.72 -5.61 3.43
C SER A 58 25.10 -6.49 2.23
N ARG A 59 24.95 -6.00 0.99
CA ARG A 59 25.30 -6.75 -0.24
C ARG A 59 26.75 -7.22 -0.26
N HIS A 60 27.69 -6.41 0.21
CA HIS A 60 29.09 -6.79 0.20
C HIS A 60 29.37 -7.96 1.16
N SER A 61 28.84 -7.89 2.38
CA SER A 61 28.92 -9.01 3.32
C SER A 61 28.10 -10.24 2.89
N ALA A 62 27.00 -10.03 2.16
CA ALA A 62 26.21 -11.11 1.59
C ALA A 62 27.02 -11.87 0.53
N ALA A 63 27.72 -11.17 -0.37
CA ALA A 63 28.57 -11.81 -1.37
C ALA A 63 29.70 -12.63 -0.71
N ALA A 64 30.32 -12.12 0.36
CA ALA A 64 31.32 -12.86 1.12
C ALA A 64 30.75 -14.14 1.77
N LEU A 65 29.54 -14.05 2.33
CA LEU A 65 28.82 -15.21 2.88
C LEU A 65 28.45 -16.21 1.78
N GLU A 66 27.97 -15.75 0.63
CA GLU A 66 27.62 -16.60 -0.50
C GLU A 66 28.83 -17.40 -1.00
N ILE A 67 30.00 -16.75 -1.11
CA ILE A 67 31.26 -17.43 -1.46
C ILE A 67 31.61 -18.52 -0.44
N ALA A 68 31.56 -18.21 0.87
CA ALA A 68 31.86 -19.19 1.92
C ALA A 68 30.87 -20.38 1.91
N ILE A 69 29.59 -20.11 1.67
CA ILE A 69 28.56 -21.15 1.52
C ILE A 69 28.87 -22.03 0.31
N ASP A 70 29.18 -21.44 -0.85
CA ASP A 70 29.42 -22.18 -2.09
C ASP A 70 30.68 -23.05 -2.01
N GLU A 71 31.76 -22.52 -1.44
CA GLU A 71 32.99 -23.29 -1.24
C GLU A 71 32.75 -24.54 -0.39
N LEU A 72 31.95 -24.44 0.68
CA LEU A 72 31.62 -25.57 1.54
C LEU A 72 30.59 -26.50 0.88
N PHE A 73 29.57 -25.93 0.24
CA PHE A 73 28.52 -26.68 -0.44
C PHE A 73 29.10 -27.56 -1.56
N ASP A 74 30.00 -27.03 -2.38
CA ASP A 74 30.65 -27.77 -3.46
C ASP A 74 31.43 -28.99 -2.95
N LYS A 75 32.05 -28.89 -1.77
CA LYS A 75 32.74 -30.04 -1.14
C LYS A 75 31.74 -31.12 -0.73
N THR A 76 30.61 -30.71 -0.13
CA THR A 76 29.54 -31.67 0.21
C THR A 76 28.96 -32.37 -1.02
N VAL A 77 28.91 -31.70 -2.18
CA VAL A 77 28.39 -32.29 -3.43
C VAL A 77 29.38 -33.29 -4.04
N LYS A 78 30.68 -33.01 -3.96
CA LYS A 78 31.73 -33.84 -4.55
C LYS A 78 31.99 -35.13 -3.77
N GLU A 79 31.77 -35.14 -2.45
CA GLU A 79 32.06 -36.29 -1.59
C GLU A 79 30.94 -36.53 -0.57
N GLU A 80 30.25 -37.68 -0.67
CA GLU A 80 29.16 -38.04 0.26
C GLU A 80 29.65 -38.37 1.68
N SER A 81 30.93 -38.72 1.82
CA SER A 81 31.61 -39.01 3.09
C SER A 81 32.43 -37.85 3.65
N TYR A 82 32.28 -36.64 3.07
CA TYR A 82 33.08 -35.47 3.43
C TYR A 82 33.08 -35.22 4.95
N GLN A 83 34.27 -35.00 5.51
CA GLN A 83 34.46 -34.65 6.91
C GLN A 83 34.74 -33.15 7.03
N PHE A 84 33.86 -32.45 7.75
CA PHE A 84 33.98 -31.01 7.92
C PHE A 84 35.16 -30.64 8.81
N GLN A 85 35.92 -29.63 8.41
CA GLN A 85 36.99 -29.08 9.25
C GLN A 85 36.48 -27.87 10.03
N ASP A 86 36.94 -27.71 11.29
CA ASP A 86 36.48 -26.63 12.17
C ASP A 86 36.63 -25.25 11.56
N PHE A 87 37.71 -25.00 10.79
CA PHE A 87 37.93 -23.70 10.16
C PHE A 87 36.92 -23.41 9.04
N GLU A 88 36.36 -24.42 8.39
CA GLU A 88 35.38 -24.25 7.31
C GLU A 88 34.03 -23.84 7.89
N ILE A 89 33.64 -24.51 8.98
CA ILE A 89 32.46 -24.16 9.75
C ILE A 89 32.62 -22.76 10.34
N TRP A 90 33.79 -22.47 10.92
CA TRP A 90 34.09 -21.14 11.44
C TRP A 90 33.99 -20.07 10.34
N SER A 91 34.54 -20.32 9.14
CA SER A 91 34.48 -19.39 8.01
C SER A 91 33.05 -19.03 7.62
N VAL A 92 32.18 -20.04 7.45
CA VAL A 92 30.77 -19.83 7.10
C VAL A 92 30.00 -19.13 8.22
N THR A 93 30.19 -19.57 9.47
CA THR A 93 29.49 -19.00 10.63
C THR A 93 29.92 -17.56 10.93
N GLU A 94 31.20 -17.24 10.80
CA GLU A 94 31.72 -15.88 10.95
C GLU A 94 31.20 -14.95 9.85
N ALA A 95 31.21 -15.41 8.59
CA ALA A 95 30.63 -14.65 7.48
C ALA A 95 29.12 -14.37 7.70
N ALA A 96 28.38 -15.35 8.23
CA ALA A 96 26.96 -15.21 8.55
C ALA A 96 26.73 -14.21 9.68
N ASN A 97 27.53 -14.25 10.74
CA ASN A 97 27.47 -13.29 11.84
C ASN A 97 27.78 -11.87 11.37
N ARG A 98 28.82 -11.70 10.55
CA ARG A 98 29.19 -10.40 9.98
C ARG A 98 28.09 -9.84 9.10
N PHE A 99 27.52 -10.65 8.21
CA PHE A 99 26.37 -10.26 7.40
C PHE A 99 25.20 -9.81 8.26
N LYS A 100 24.83 -10.59 9.28
CA LYS A 100 23.73 -10.26 10.19
C LYS A 100 23.95 -8.94 10.93
N MET A 101 25.15 -8.69 11.46
CA MET A 101 25.45 -7.43 12.15
C MET A 101 25.31 -6.22 11.22
N ILE A 102 25.81 -6.33 10.00
CA ILE A 102 25.70 -5.26 8.99
C ILE A 102 24.24 -5.05 8.58
N LEU A 103 23.51 -6.14 8.33
CA LEU A 103 22.08 -6.08 7.99
C LEU A 103 21.26 -5.42 9.10
N LEU A 104 21.45 -5.81 10.35
CA LEU A 104 20.75 -5.19 11.48
C LEU A 104 21.10 -3.70 11.62
N SER A 105 22.36 -3.34 11.43
CA SER A 105 22.80 -1.94 11.45
C SER A 105 22.17 -1.13 10.32
N GLU A 106 22.05 -1.71 9.14
CA GLU A 106 21.42 -1.08 7.98
C GLU A 106 19.90 -0.95 8.18
N LEU A 107 19.22 -2.01 8.63
CA LEU A 107 17.79 -2.00 8.95
C LEU A 107 17.44 -1.00 10.05
N ALA A 108 18.33 -0.80 11.04
CA ALA A 108 18.15 0.21 12.08
C ALA A 108 18.10 1.65 11.53
N THR A 109 18.57 1.89 10.30
CA THR A 109 18.50 3.20 9.65
C THR A 109 17.27 3.38 8.76
N PHE A 110 16.42 2.35 8.61
CA PHE A 110 15.26 2.43 7.74
C PHE A 110 14.23 3.43 8.31
N PRO A 111 13.63 4.28 7.46
CA PRO A 111 12.53 5.13 7.88
C PRO A 111 11.31 4.25 8.14
N THR A 112 11.10 3.91 9.41
CA THR A 112 9.95 3.14 9.89
C THR A 112 9.01 4.07 10.64
N PHE A 113 7.71 3.93 10.38
CA PHE A 113 6.68 4.77 10.99
C PHE A 113 5.67 3.89 11.70
N LEU A 114 5.28 4.30 12.91
CA LEU A 114 4.14 3.74 13.60
C LEU A 114 2.92 4.56 13.22
N VAL A 115 1.97 3.91 12.56
CA VAL A 115 0.71 4.55 12.18
C VAL A 115 -0.31 4.33 13.29
N SER A 116 -0.76 5.43 13.90
CA SER A 116 -1.78 5.40 14.95
C SER A 116 -3.20 5.36 14.36
N ALA A 117 -4.11 4.76 15.12
CA ALA A 117 -5.54 4.75 14.78
C ALA A 117 -6.07 6.17 14.57
N LYS A 118 -6.95 6.34 13.59
CA LYS A 118 -7.62 7.61 13.29
C LYS A 118 -9.08 7.46 13.67
N ASP A 119 -9.45 7.98 14.84
CA ASP A 119 -10.80 7.80 15.41
C ASP A 119 -11.21 6.30 15.41
N THR A 120 -12.37 5.95 14.86
CA THR A 120 -12.84 4.56 14.76
C THR A 120 -12.36 3.82 13.51
N TYR A 121 -11.47 4.39 12.69
CA TYR A 121 -11.02 3.76 11.46
C TYR A 121 -9.95 2.71 11.70
N ASP A 122 -10.11 1.57 11.02
CA ASP A 122 -9.13 0.50 10.93
C ASP A 122 -7.96 0.94 10.03
N VAL A 123 -6.75 0.99 10.59
CA VAL A 123 -5.54 1.48 9.92
C VAL A 123 -5.15 0.60 8.73
N ASP A 124 -5.28 -0.72 8.85
CA ASP A 124 -4.96 -1.64 7.74
C ASP A 124 -5.92 -1.38 6.58
N LYS A 125 -7.22 -1.16 6.87
CA LYS A 125 -8.18 -0.76 5.83
C LYS A 125 -7.85 0.59 5.21
N LEU A 126 -7.45 1.59 6.00
CA LEU A 126 -7.07 2.90 5.44
C LEU A 126 -5.87 2.79 4.48
N ILE A 127 -4.90 1.93 4.78
CA ILE A 127 -3.67 1.78 3.99
C ILE A 127 -3.90 0.94 2.72
N GLU A 128 -4.57 -0.19 2.87
CA GLU A 128 -4.70 -1.21 1.80
C GLU A 128 -5.99 -1.04 0.99
N ASN A 129 -7.08 -0.57 1.61
CA ASN A 129 -8.42 -0.49 1.02
C ASN A 129 -9.15 0.80 1.41
N GLY A 130 -8.58 1.95 1.07
CA GLY A 130 -9.21 3.26 1.20
C GLY A 130 -10.56 3.38 0.47
N GLY A 131 -10.81 2.55 -0.54
CA GLY A 131 -12.14 2.40 -1.15
C GLY A 131 -13.24 2.01 -0.16
N SER A 132 -12.91 1.34 0.95
CA SER A 132 -13.92 1.04 1.99
C SER A 132 -14.48 2.28 2.71
N LEU A 133 -13.89 3.45 2.51
CA LEU A 133 -14.38 4.72 3.05
C LEU A 133 -15.69 5.20 2.40
N PHE A 134 -16.00 4.72 1.19
CA PHE A 134 -17.22 5.06 0.46
C PHE A 134 -18.10 3.81 0.25
N PRO A 135 -19.39 3.98 -0.13
CA PRO A 135 -20.26 2.83 -0.40
C PRO A 135 -19.69 1.92 -1.50
N LEU A 136 -19.87 0.59 -1.36
CA LEU A 136 -19.29 -0.40 -2.28
C LEU A 136 -19.72 -0.17 -3.75
N ASP A 137 -20.98 0.23 -3.96
CA ASP A 137 -21.54 0.52 -5.28
C ASP A 137 -20.81 1.66 -6.02
N THR A 138 -20.02 2.48 -5.31
CA THR A 138 -19.23 3.56 -5.94
C THR A 138 -18.33 3.00 -7.03
N TRP A 139 -17.70 1.85 -6.83
CA TRP A 139 -16.68 1.32 -7.76
C TRP A 139 -17.30 0.67 -8.99
N THR A 140 -18.53 0.17 -8.86
CA THR A 140 -19.28 -0.39 -9.98
C THR A 140 -19.93 0.71 -10.82
N LYS A 141 -20.33 1.84 -10.21
CA LYS A 141 -21.03 2.95 -10.88
C LYS A 141 -20.10 4.06 -11.37
N VAL A 142 -19.00 4.29 -10.65
CA VAL A 142 -18.01 5.36 -10.84
C VAL A 142 -16.59 4.81 -10.64
N PRO A 143 -16.14 3.84 -11.46
CA PRO A 143 -14.85 3.16 -11.29
C PRO A 143 -13.65 4.12 -11.31
N GLU A 144 -13.75 5.24 -12.04
CA GLU A 144 -12.68 6.25 -12.11
C GLU A 144 -12.37 6.93 -10.76
N ALA A 145 -13.26 6.83 -9.77
CA ALA A 145 -13.06 7.42 -8.45
C ALA A 145 -12.24 6.52 -7.50
N PHE A 146 -11.96 5.27 -7.88
CA PHE A 146 -11.36 4.27 -6.98
C PHE A 146 -9.96 4.68 -6.51
N GLU A 147 -9.10 5.12 -7.42
CA GLU A 147 -7.72 5.53 -7.08
C GLU A 147 -7.70 6.72 -6.12
N ASP A 148 -8.59 7.71 -6.34
CA ASP A 148 -8.71 8.84 -5.42
C ASP A 148 -9.22 8.41 -4.04
N ALA A 149 -10.11 7.41 -3.96
CA ALA A 149 -10.54 6.85 -2.68
C ALA A 149 -9.42 6.08 -1.95
N GLN A 150 -8.60 5.31 -2.69
CA GLN A 150 -7.42 4.63 -2.15
C GLN A 150 -6.42 5.65 -1.57
N GLU A 151 -6.13 6.72 -2.30
CA GLU A 151 -5.22 7.77 -1.82
C GLU A 151 -5.80 8.58 -0.67
N ALA A 152 -7.12 8.82 -0.62
CA ALA A 152 -7.76 9.45 0.54
C ALA A 152 -7.52 8.62 1.83
N GLY A 153 -7.70 7.30 1.77
CA GLY A 153 -7.43 6.41 2.90
C GLY A 153 -5.97 6.46 3.36
N ARG A 154 -5.02 6.34 2.42
CA ARG A 154 -3.58 6.43 2.73
C ARG A 154 -3.22 7.79 3.32
N CYS A 155 -3.73 8.88 2.77
CA CYS A 155 -3.49 10.22 3.28
C CYS A 155 -4.02 10.38 4.71
N LEU A 156 -5.18 9.79 5.03
CA LEU A 156 -5.70 9.79 6.39
C LEU A 156 -4.81 8.98 7.34
N ALA A 157 -4.38 7.78 6.93
CA ALA A 157 -3.50 6.93 7.71
C ALA A 157 -2.17 7.63 8.05
N PHE A 158 -1.50 8.19 7.03
CA PHE A 158 -0.17 8.80 7.17
C PHE A 158 -0.19 10.28 7.55
N GLU A 159 -1.29 10.78 8.12
CA GLU A 159 -1.41 12.14 8.66
C GLU A 159 -1.11 13.22 7.60
N ARG A 160 -1.59 13.01 6.37
CA ARG A 160 -1.59 13.98 5.27
C ARG A 160 -3.00 14.51 5.07
N PHE A 161 -3.56 15.11 6.13
CA PHE A 161 -4.97 15.46 6.23
C PHE A 161 -5.47 16.39 5.11
N THR A 162 -4.71 17.42 4.74
CA THR A 162 -5.09 18.30 3.60
C THR A 162 -5.17 17.52 2.29
N ALA A 163 -4.23 16.60 2.03
CA ALA A 163 -4.26 15.75 0.84
C ALA A 163 -5.43 14.76 0.87
N CYS A 164 -5.77 14.23 2.05
CA CYS A 164 -6.98 13.42 2.24
C CYS A 164 -8.23 14.20 1.81
N GLY A 165 -8.34 15.48 2.20
CA GLY A 165 -9.43 16.37 1.76
C GLY A 165 -9.47 16.52 0.23
N PHE A 166 -8.33 16.77 -0.42
CA PHE A 166 -8.26 16.89 -1.88
C PHE A 166 -8.72 15.61 -2.60
N HIS A 167 -8.19 14.45 -2.21
CA HIS A 167 -8.59 13.18 -2.82
C HIS A 167 -10.06 12.86 -2.56
N THR A 168 -10.57 13.14 -1.36
CA THR A 168 -11.99 13.01 -1.02
C THR A 168 -12.87 13.86 -1.96
N PHE A 169 -12.51 15.11 -2.23
CA PHE A 169 -13.28 15.95 -3.15
C PHE A 169 -13.18 15.52 -4.60
N ARG A 170 -12.07 14.90 -5.03
CA ARG A 170 -11.99 14.30 -6.36
C ARG A 170 -12.94 13.11 -6.53
N VAL A 171 -13.13 12.29 -5.48
CA VAL A 171 -14.19 11.26 -5.45
C VAL A 171 -15.56 11.90 -5.62
N VAL A 172 -15.89 12.94 -4.83
CA VAL A 172 -17.17 13.64 -4.94
C VAL A 172 -17.36 14.24 -6.33
N GLU A 173 -16.33 14.83 -6.92
CA GLU A 173 -16.35 15.43 -8.25
C GLU A 173 -16.60 14.39 -9.36
N ALA A 174 -15.99 13.21 -9.27
CA ALA A 174 -16.29 12.11 -10.19
C ALA A 174 -17.75 11.64 -10.06
N VAL A 175 -18.23 11.44 -8.83
CA VAL A 175 -19.60 10.96 -8.58
C VAL A 175 -20.65 11.99 -9.02
N VAL A 176 -20.45 13.28 -8.75
CA VAL A 176 -21.43 14.32 -9.11
C VAL A 176 -21.56 14.48 -10.62
N ARG A 177 -20.49 14.28 -11.39
CA ARG A 177 -20.55 14.29 -12.86
C ARG A 177 -21.42 13.15 -13.40
N ARG A 178 -21.28 11.93 -12.86
CA ARG A 178 -22.13 10.79 -13.22
C ARG A 178 -23.58 10.97 -12.76
N TYR A 179 -23.75 11.53 -11.57
CA TYR A 179 -25.07 11.86 -11.04
C TYR A 179 -25.78 12.84 -11.95
N TRP A 180 -25.13 13.94 -12.35
CA TRP A 180 -25.66 14.91 -13.30
C TRP A 180 -26.18 14.22 -14.57
N ASP A 181 -25.36 13.38 -15.21
CA ASP A 181 -25.78 12.69 -16.44
C ASP A 181 -27.02 11.81 -16.24
N SER A 182 -27.20 11.29 -15.03
CA SER A 182 -28.32 10.41 -14.70
C SER A 182 -29.61 11.18 -14.45
N VAL A 183 -29.54 12.42 -13.96
CA VAL A 183 -30.72 13.20 -13.54
C VAL A 183 -31.06 14.38 -14.44
N ALA A 184 -30.10 14.91 -15.21
CA ALA A 184 -30.25 16.15 -15.96
C ALA A 184 -30.77 15.98 -17.40
N GLY A 185 -30.98 14.74 -17.84
CA GLY A 185 -31.45 14.43 -19.19
C GLY A 185 -30.48 14.97 -20.25
N GLU A 186 -30.99 15.76 -21.19
CA GLU A 186 -30.19 16.34 -22.29
C GLU A 186 -29.47 17.65 -21.91
N GLN A 187 -29.54 18.09 -20.64
CA GLN A 187 -28.86 19.32 -20.22
C GLN A 187 -27.34 19.14 -20.19
N VAL A 188 -26.65 20.08 -20.83
CA VAL A 188 -25.19 20.14 -20.83
C VAL A 188 -24.68 20.49 -19.43
N ARG A 189 -23.63 19.79 -18.98
CA ARG A 189 -22.93 20.10 -17.74
C ARG A 189 -22.41 21.55 -17.76
N PRO A 190 -22.43 22.27 -16.63
CA PRO A 190 -21.82 23.59 -16.55
C PRO A 190 -20.29 23.50 -16.69
N PHE A 191 -19.70 24.47 -17.37
CA PHE A 191 -18.25 24.62 -17.48
C PHE A 191 -17.75 25.79 -16.61
N PRO A 192 -16.72 25.62 -15.76
CA PRO A 192 -16.00 24.36 -15.49
C PRO A 192 -16.82 23.38 -14.63
N GLU A 193 -16.59 22.08 -14.81
CA GLU A 193 -17.32 20.96 -14.17
C GLU A 193 -16.94 20.72 -12.70
N THR A 194 -16.89 21.81 -11.93
CA THR A 194 -16.60 21.76 -10.48
C THR A 194 -17.85 21.39 -9.68
N ILE A 195 -17.65 20.85 -8.47
CA ILE A 195 -18.72 20.54 -7.51
C ILE A 195 -19.68 21.73 -7.34
N GLY A 196 -19.13 22.93 -7.12
CA GLY A 196 -19.92 24.14 -6.88
C GLY A 196 -20.74 24.58 -8.08
N ASN A 197 -20.17 24.53 -9.30
CA ASN A 197 -20.88 24.92 -10.51
C ASN A 197 -21.98 23.94 -10.88
N ILE A 198 -21.72 22.63 -10.74
CA ILE A 198 -22.74 21.59 -10.96
C ILE A 198 -23.88 21.77 -9.97
N ALA A 199 -23.58 21.94 -8.68
CA ALA A 199 -24.60 22.16 -7.66
C ALA A 199 -25.42 23.44 -7.88
N ALA A 200 -24.78 24.55 -8.30
CA ALA A 200 -25.48 25.79 -8.62
C ALA A 200 -26.42 25.62 -9.82
N LYS A 201 -25.98 24.92 -10.87
CA LYS A 201 -26.80 24.66 -12.05
C LYS A 201 -27.97 23.71 -11.74
N MET A 202 -27.73 22.66 -10.94
CA MET A 202 -28.80 21.77 -10.46
C MET A 202 -29.89 22.54 -9.71
N ALA A 203 -29.49 23.42 -8.80
CA ALA A 203 -30.43 24.26 -8.06
C ALA A 203 -31.21 25.22 -8.97
N ALA A 204 -30.54 25.86 -9.93
CA ALA A 204 -31.19 26.79 -10.86
C ALA A 204 -32.16 26.09 -11.81
N SER A 205 -31.82 24.87 -12.27
CA SER A 205 -32.66 24.06 -13.16
C SER A 205 -33.66 23.16 -12.41
N GLN A 206 -33.62 23.11 -11.07
CA GLN A 206 -34.43 22.20 -10.22
C GLN A 206 -34.32 20.72 -10.65
N VAL A 207 -33.08 20.25 -10.80
CA VAL A 207 -32.77 18.89 -11.30
C VAL A 207 -32.11 18.05 -10.20
N GLY A 208 -32.58 16.81 -10.03
CA GLY A 208 -32.09 15.85 -9.04
C GLY A 208 -32.85 15.93 -7.70
N ASP A 209 -32.24 15.43 -6.62
CA ASP A 209 -32.69 15.61 -5.23
C ASP A 209 -32.11 16.86 -4.54
N GLU A 210 -32.96 17.68 -3.91
CA GLU A 210 -32.60 18.94 -3.24
C GLU A 210 -31.53 18.82 -2.19
N LYS A 211 -31.59 17.74 -1.42
CA LYS A 211 -30.61 17.46 -0.38
C LYS A 211 -29.22 17.30 -0.98
N VAL A 212 -29.13 16.79 -2.22
CA VAL A 212 -27.85 16.59 -2.89
C VAL A 212 -27.21 17.93 -3.25
N TRP A 213 -27.88 18.81 -4.01
CA TRP A 213 -27.21 20.06 -4.43
C TRP A 213 -26.99 21.03 -3.28
N GLU A 214 -27.84 21.04 -2.24
CA GLU A 214 -27.57 21.84 -1.04
C GLU A 214 -26.34 21.32 -0.27
N THR A 215 -26.20 19.99 -0.13
CA THR A 215 -25.00 19.39 0.46
C THR A 215 -23.75 19.69 -0.38
N LEU A 216 -23.83 19.60 -1.71
CA LEU A 216 -22.70 19.90 -2.60
C LEU A 216 -22.32 21.39 -2.57
N LYS A 217 -23.29 22.31 -2.46
CA LYS A 217 -23.01 23.74 -2.24
C LYS A 217 -22.28 23.95 -0.92
N GLN A 218 -22.69 23.27 0.15
CA GLN A 218 -22.00 23.32 1.44
C GLN A 218 -20.57 22.79 1.31
N ILE A 219 -20.37 21.62 0.70
CA ILE A 219 -19.05 21.03 0.42
C ILE A 219 -18.16 22.03 -0.34
N ALA A 220 -18.67 22.58 -1.45
CA ALA A 220 -17.93 23.53 -2.27
C ALA A 220 -17.54 24.78 -1.48
N LYS A 221 -18.49 25.40 -0.80
CA LYS A 221 -18.32 26.70 -0.14
C LYS A 221 -17.52 26.63 1.15
N LEU A 222 -17.83 25.67 2.03
CA LEU A 222 -17.31 25.63 3.40
C LEU A 222 -16.10 24.71 3.57
N HIS A 223 -15.80 23.86 2.57
CA HIS A 223 -14.73 22.87 2.70
C HIS A 223 -13.76 22.91 1.51
N ARG A 224 -14.23 22.61 0.29
CA ARG A 224 -13.37 22.48 -0.90
C ARG A 224 -12.70 23.79 -1.31
N ASN A 225 -13.42 24.90 -1.31
CA ASN A 225 -12.84 26.19 -1.67
C ASN A 225 -11.81 26.66 -0.64
N PRO A 226 -12.08 26.62 0.69
CA PRO A 226 -11.07 26.92 1.70
C PRO A 226 -9.77 26.14 1.54
N ILE A 227 -9.82 24.81 1.40
CA ILE A 227 -8.58 24.01 1.34
C ILE A 227 -7.76 24.21 0.06
N ALA A 228 -8.33 24.84 -0.98
CA ALA A 228 -7.60 25.19 -2.18
C ALA A 228 -6.63 26.37 -1.94
N HIS A 229 -6.78 27.09 -0.82
CA HIS A 229 -5.85 28.14 -0.39
C HIS A 229 -4.66 27.54 0.37
N PRO A 230 -3.40 27.87 0.02
CA PRO A 230 -2.20 27.31 0.66
C PRO A 230 -2.12 27.48 2.17
N GLU A 231 -2.83 28.47 2.72
CA GLU A 231 -2.83 28.84 4.13
C GLU A 231 -3.76 27.95 4.97
N VAL A 232 -4.63 27.17 4.33
CA VAL A 232 -5.59 26.29 5.00
C VAL A 232 -5.03 24.88 5.05
N LEU A 233 -4.70 24.43 6.26
CA LEU A 233 -4.27 23.06 6.54
C LEU A 233 -5.34 22.37 7.36
N LEU A 234 -5.61 21.11 7.02
CA LEU A 234 -6.55 20.30 7.80
C LEU A 234 -5.84 19.61 8.94
N ASP A 235 -6.52 19.51 10.08
CA ASP A 235 -6.22 18.52 11.11
C ASP A 235 -6.95 17.19 10.86
N ALA A 236 -6.72 16.22 11.75
CA ALA A 236 -7.34 14.90 11.66
C ALA A 236 -8.88 14.95 11.72
N ASN A 237 -9.43 15.76 12.63
CA ASN A 237 -10.87 15.85 12.86
C ASN A 237 -11.56 16.53 11.69
N GLU A 238 -10.95 17.56 11.12
CA GLU A 238 -11.44 18.24 9.94
C GLU A 238 -11.44 17.33 8.72
N ALA A 239 -10.37 16.56 8.49
CA ALA A 239 -10.31 15.58 7.41
C ALA A 239 -11.38 14.48 7.57
N ILE A 240 -11.57 13.94 8.77
CA ILE A 240 -12.61 12.95 9.07
C ILE A 240 -14.01 13.55 8.85
N SER A 241 -14.23 14.79 9.28
CA SER A 241 -15.50 15.48 9.09
C SER A 241 -15.81 15.70 7.60
N MET A 242 -14.81 16.10 6.81
CA MET A 242 -14.92 16.26 5.35
C MET A 242 -15.22 14.94 4.66
N LEU A 243 -14.59 13.85 5.09
CA LEU A 243 -14.89 12.50 4.61
C LEU A 243 -16.33 12.10 4.93
N GLY A 244 -16.81 12.40 6.14
CA GLY A 244 -18.18 12.11 6.57
C GLY A 244 -19.24 12.78 5.69
N ILE A 245 -19.15 14.10 5.49
CA ILE A 245 -20.11 14.82 4.62
C ILE A 245 -20.00 14.38 3.16
N SER A 246 -18.79 14.09 2.69
CA SER A 246 -18.55 13.63 1.31
C SER A 246 -19.11 12.23 1.08
N ARG A 247 -18.91 11.30 2.02
CA ARG A 247 -19.51 9.96 1.99
C ARG A 247 -21.04 10.04 1.99
N SER A 248 -21.62 10.94 2.78
CA SER A 248 -23.07 11.17 2.80
C SER A 248 -23.58 11.64 1.43
N ALA A 249 -22.92 12.63 0.82
CA ALA A 249 -23.27 13.14 -0.51
C ALA A 249 -23.13 12.06 -1.60
N VAL A 250 -22.04 11.31 -1.59
CA VAL A 250 -21.81 10.18 -2.52
C VAL A 250 -22.92 9.14 -2.38
N THR A 251 -23.26 8.75 -1.14
CA THR A 251 -24.32 7.77 -0.89
C THR A 251 -25.66 8.21 -1.48
N ALA A 252 -26.04 9.49 -1.30
CA ALA A 252 -27.27 10.02 -1.86
C ALA A 252 -27.26 10.03 -3.40
N MET A 253 -26.15 10.42 -4.03
CA MET A 253 -26.02 10.46 -5.49
C MET A 253 -26.06 9.06 -6.12
N LEU A 254 -25.44 8.05 -5.49
CA LEU A 254 -25.40 6.69 -6.02
C LEU A 254 -26.79 6.06 -6.14
N ALA A 255 -27.80 6.53 -5.40
CA ALA A 255 -29.17 6.02 -5.50
C ALA A 255 -29.78 6.23 -6.90
N SER A 256 -29.35 7.25 -7.64
CA SER A 256 -29.87 7.57 -8.98
C SER A 256 -28.91 7.22 -10.12
N ILE A 257 -27.66 6.87 -9.81
CA ILE A 257 -26.69 6.47 -10.84
C ILE A 257 -26.94 4.98 -11.20
N PRO A 258 -27.18 4.64 -12.48
CA PRO A 258 -27.32 3.26 -12.91
C PRO A 258 -25.98 2.54 -12.88
N VAL A 259 -26.01 1.20 -12.71
CA VAL A 259 -24.81 0.37 -12.87
C VAL A 259 -24.36 0.42 -14.34
N GLN A 260 -23.09 0.70 -14.58
CA GLN A 260 -22.54 0.62 -15.94
C GLN A 260 -22.48 -0.84 -16.41
N ALA A 261 -22.92 -1.09 -17.64
CA ALA A 261 -22.64 -2.35 -18.30
C ALA A 261 -21.12 -2.48 -18.48
N LEU A 262 -20.54 -3.62 -18.07
CA LEU A 262 -19.12 -3.93 -18.26
C LEU A 262 -18.78 -3.87 -19.76
N THR A 263 -18.12 -2.80 -20.20
CA THR A 263 -17.43 -2.80 -21.48
C THR A 263 -16.13 -3.61 -21.34
N THR A 264 -15.75 -4.31 -22.40
CA THR A 264 -14.66 -5.32 -22.45
C THR A 264 -13.28 -4.82 -21.99
N THR A 265 -13.11 -3.51 -21.78
CA THR A 265 -11.87 -2.89 -21.30
C THR A 265 -11.75 -2.82 -19.76
N ASN A 266 -12.84 -2.98 -19.00
CA ASN A 266 -12.85 -2.79 -17.52
C ASN A 266 -12.87 -4.10 -16.71
N SER A 267 -12.85 -5.27 -17.36
CA SER A 267 -13.00 -6.58 -16.70
C SER A 267 -11.81 -6.99 -15.83
N VAL A 268 -10.64 -6.37 -16.00
CA VAL A 268 -9.41 -6.74 -15.29
C VAL A 268 -9.38 -6.19 -13.86
N SER A 269 -10.04 -5.06 -13.58
CA SER A 269 -9.97 -4.36 -12.28
C SER A 269 -10.95 -4.90 -11.23
N LEU A 270 -12.12 -5.41 -11.62
CA LEU A 270 -13.16 -5.82 -10.66
C LEU A 270 -12.92 -7.19 -10.00
N ALA A 271 -12.11 -8.05 -10.61
CA ALA A 271 -11.78 -9.37 -10.05
C ALA A 271 -10.88 -9.28 -8.79
N GLU A 272 -10.23 -8.15 -8.58
CA GLU A 272 -9.36 -7.88 -7.42
C GLU A 272 -10.12 -7.24 -6.24
N ILE A 273 -11.34 -6.73 -6.46
CA ILE A 273 -12.14 -6.00 -5.46
C ILE A 273 -12.95 -6.96 -4.55
N GLY A 274 -13.06 -8.24 -4.94
CA GLY A 274 -13.86 -9.26 -4.25
C GLY A 274 -13.08 -10.26 -3.37
N LYS A 275 -11.81 -10.01 -3.06
CA LYS A 275 -10.98 -10.81 -2.14
C LYS A 275 -10.42 -9.94 -1.03
#